data_AF-A0A4Q4YUD7-F1
#
_entry.id   AF-A0A4Q4YUD7-F1
#
_cell.length_a   1.000
_cell.length_b   1.000
_cell.length_c   1.000
_cell.angle_alpha   90.00
_cell.angle_beta   90.00
_cell.angle_gamma   90.00
#
_symmetry.space_group_name_H-M   'P 1'
#
loop_
_entity.id
_entity.type
_entity.pdbx_description
1 polymer ?
#
loop_
_entity_poly.entity_id
_entity_poly.type
_entity_poly.pdbx_seq_one_letter_code
_entity_poly.pdbx_strand_id
1 'polypeptide(L)'
;MGKDSAKSVQIPPSWGYGNNTYFGRIDVFHQLDCLDALRREAYFEHYYGEHYPGGYNNTTEFHRPHPSHRVYLPLQNIMCNANMDVYTHIWTDTLEHPFPDFNIDHQCKDFSAVLDWQKKNGLDETKFVDLKRPEGYQFRKMNHKFKEIHGWKFGPEEHDDGAGDRLA
;
A
#
# COMPACT_ATOMS: atom_id res chain seq x y z
N MET A 1 18.13 4.35 -3.78
CA MET A 1 16.72 4.10 -4.13
C MET A 1 16.50 3.66 -5.58
N GLY A 2 17.47 3.80 -6.50
CA GLY A 2 17.33 3.27 -7.87
C GLY A 2 16.18 3.89 -8.69
N LYS A 3 15.70 5.07 -8.29
CA LYS A 3 14.62 5.81 -8.95
C LYS A 3 15.18 7.04 -9.64
N ASP A 4 14.59 7.38 -10.78
CA ASP A 4 14.85 8.62 -11.51
C ASP A 4 14.21 9.81 -10.77
N SER A 5 15.06 10.74 -10.32
CA SER A 5 14.61 11.92 -9.58
C SER A 5 13.81 12.89 -10.44
N ALA A 6 14.00 12.90 -11.76
CA ALA A 6 13.19 13.72 -12.68
C ALA A 6 11.72 13.28 -12.73
N LYS A 7 11.43 12.03 -12.34
CA LYS A 7 10.07 11.47 -12.29
C LYS A 7 9.46 11.49 -10.89
N SER A 8 10.22 11.93 -9.89
CA SER A 8 9.77 11.98 -8.50
C SER A 8 9.10 13.31 -8.19
N VAL A 9 8.08 13.30 -7.34
CA VAL A 9 7.36 14.52 -6.96
C VAL A 9 8.23 15.35 -6.02
N GLN A 10 8.55 16.57 -6.44
CA GLN A 10 9.32 17.51 -5.62
C GLN A 10 8.42 18.18 -4.59
N ILE A 11 8.98 18.41 -3.41
CA ILE A 11 8.35 19.25 -2.38
C ILE A 11 8.39 20.69 -2.88
N PRO A 12 7.27 21.44 -2.88
CA PRO A 12 7.27 22.83 -3.32
C PRO A 12 8.29 23.66 -2.52
N PRO A 13 9.12 24.51 -3.18
CA PRO A 13 10.07 25.37 -2.47
C PRO A 13 9.41 26.26 -1.42
N SER A 14 8.14 26.63 -1.62
CA SER A 14 7.31 27.41 -0.68
C SER A 14 7.08 26.73 0.67
N TRP A 15 7.32 25.42 0.79
CA TRP A 15 7.20 24.68 2.05
C TRP A 15 8.47 24.77 2.91
N GLY A 16 9.55 25.38 2.41
CA GLY A 16 10.74 25.70 3.22
C GLY A 16 11.75 24.58 3.38
N TYR A 17 11.63 23.48 2.63
CA TYR A 17 12.56 22.34 2.70
C TYR A 17 13.80 22.49 1.79
N GLY A 18 13.86 23.56 0.99
CA GLY A 18 14.94 23.84 0.06
C GLY A 18 14.70 23.27 -1.34
N ASN A 19 15.75 23.31 -2.16
CA ASN A 19 15.72 22.77 -3.52
C ASN A 19 16.11 21.29 -3.52
N ASN A 20 15.70 20.55 -4.55
CA ASN A 20 16.06 19.13 -4.73
C ASN A 20 15.56 18.22 -3.60
N THR A 21 14.40 18.55 -3.02
CA THR A 21 13.69 17.74 -2.03
C THR A 21 12.48 17.05 -2.63
N TYR A 22 12.25 15.81 -2.22
CA TYR A 22 11.23 14.94 -2.81
C TYR A 22 10.35 14.33 -1.73
N PHE A 23 9.08 14.10 -2.06
CA PHE A 23 8.20 13.34 -1.18
C PHE A 23 8.65 11.88 -1.10
N GLY A 24 8.58 11.32 0.11
CA GLY A 24 8.85 9.93 0.38
C GLY A 24 8.03 9.46 1.57
N ARG A 25 7.80 8.15 1.65
CA ARG A 25 7.13 7.50 2.78
C ARG A 25 8.03 6.40 3.29
N ILE A 26 8.11 6.24 4.61
CA ILE A 26 8.77 5.07 5.20
C ILE A 26 7.86 3.87 4.95
N ASP A 27 8.39 2.86 4.29
CA ASP A 27 7.64 1.74 3.72
C ASP A 27 6.83 0.95 4.77
N VAL A 28 7.32 0.84 6.01
CA VAL A 28 6.63 0.11 7.09
C VAL A 28 5.21 0.64 7.36
N PHE A 29 4.97 1.95 7.22
CA PHE A 29 3.63 2.51 7.42
C PHE A 29 2.68 2.11 6.30
N HIS A 30 3.17 2.00 5.06
CA HIS A 30 2.35 1.51 3.96
C HIS A 30 2.02 0.03 4.10
N GLN A 31 2.98 -0.78 4.56
CA GLN A 31 2.73 -2.20 4.84
C GLN A 31 1.68 -2.38 5.95
N LEU A 32 1.74 -1.58 7.01
CA LEU A 32 0.74 -1.59 8.08
C LEU A 32 -0.64 -1.16 7.59
N ASP A 33 -0.72 -0.13 6.73
CA ASP A 33 -1.98 0.28 6.09
C ASP A 33 -2.56 -0.87 5.23
N CYS A 34 -1.70 -1.58 4.47
CA CYS A 34 -2.10 -2.74 3.68
C CYS A 34 -2.58 -3.90 4.57
N LEU A 35 -1.88 -4.18 5.67
CA LEU A 35 -2.24 -5.24 6.60
C LEU A 35 -3.57 -4.93 7.32
N ASP A 36 -3.79 -3.70 7.78
CA ASP A 36 -5.08 -3.31 8.39
C ASP A 36 -6.22 -3.43 7.39
N ALA A 37 -5.99 -3.04 6.13
CA ALA A 37 -6.95 -3.26 5.07
C ALA A 37 -7.30 -4.75 4.88
N LEU A 38 -6.30 -5.63 4.74
CA LEU A 38 -6.53 -7.08 4.61
C LEU A 38 -7.25 -7.67 5.83
N ARG A 39 -6.89 -7.20 7.02
CA ARG A 39 -7.57 -7.56 8.27
C ARG A 39 -9.05 -7.17 8.20
N ARG A 40 -9.38 -5.96 7.73
CA ARG A 40 -10.77 -5.52 7.58
C ARG A 40 -11.53 -6.33 6.54
N GLU A 41 -10.90 -6.68 5.41
CA GLU A 41 -11.49 -7.57 4.41
C GLU A 41 -11.80 -8.97 4.98
N ALA A 42 -10.89 -9.53 5.80
CA ALA A 42 -11.11 -10.83 6.46
C ALA A 42 -12.30 -10.81 7.45
N TYR A 43 -12.64 -9.63 7.97
CA TYR A 43 -13.81 -9.38 8.83
C TYR A 43 -14.83 -8.47 8.13
N PHE A 44 -15.10 -8.73 6.84
CA PHE A 44 -15.89 -7.84 5.98
C PHE A 44 -17.21 -7.39 6.61
N GLU A 45 -18.03 -8.31 7.11
CA GLU A 45 -19.35 -7.99 7.67
C GLU A 45 -19.26 -7.01 8.85
N HIS A 46 -18.22 -7.16 9.68
CA HIS A 46 -18.01 -6.26 10.82
C HIS A 46 -17.59 -4.85 10.40
N TYR A 47 -16.77 -4.72 9.35
CA TYR A 47 -16.21 -3.42 8.94
C TYR A 47 -16.99 -2.71 7.84
N TYR A 48 -17.70 -3.47 7.00
CA TYR A 48 -18.30 -2.98 5.77
C TYR A 48 -19.76 -3.40 5.59
N GLY A 49 -20.32 -4.25 6.45
CA GLY A 49 -21.71 -4.74 6.31
C GLY A 49 -22.76 -3.61 6.30
N GLU A 50 -22.56 -2.56 7.09
CA GLU A 50 -23.45 -1.38 7.06
C GLU A 50 -23.37 -0.61 5.73
N HIS A 51 -22.18 -0.54 5.12
CA HIS A 51 -21.96 0.17 3.87
C HIS A 51 -22.34 -0.67 2.64
N TYR A 52 -22.23 -1.99 2.74
CA TYR A 52 -22.60 -2.96 1.72
C TYR A 52 -23.59 -3.99 2.27
N PRO A 53 -24.87 -3.61 2.46
CA PRO A 53 -25.88 -4.50 3.02
C PRO A 53 -26.19 -5.72 2.13
N GLY A 54 -25.78 -5.69 0.86
CA GLY A 54 -25.84 -6.84 -0.06
C GLY A 54 -24.65 -7.79 0.04
N GLY A 55 -23.76 -7.58 1.02
CA GLY A 55 -22.55 -8.37 1.24
C GLY A 55 -21.44 -8.06 0.24
N TYR A 56 -20.35 -8.82 0.37
CA TYR A 56 -19.11 -8.63 -0.39
C TYR A 56 -19.29 -8.57 -1.93
N ASN A 57 -20.23 -9.35 -2.47
CA ASN A 57 -20.49 -9.37 -3.92
C ASN A 57 -21.22 -8.12 -4.44
N ASN A 58 -21.75 -7.28 -3.56
CA ASN A 58 -22.43 -6.03 -3.91
C ASN A 58 -21.53 -4.79 -3.67
N THR A 59 -20.23 -5.00 -3.50
CA THR A 59 -19.25 -3.93 -3.37
C THR A 59 -19.00 -3.22 -4.70
N THR A 60 -18.38 -2.05 -4.66
CA THR A 60 -18.05 -1.31 -5.89
C THR A 60 -16.95 -2.01 -6.69
N GLU A 61 -16.92 -1.76 -8.00
CA GLU A 61 -15.84 -2.17 -8.91
C GLU A 61 -14.45 -1.65 -8.48
N PHE A 62 -14.39 -0.64 -7.61
CA PHE A 62 -13.15 -0.20 -6.99
C PHE A 62 -12.80 -1.05 -5.76
N HIS A 63 -13.77 -1.30 -4.88
CA HIS A 63 -13.55 -1.99 -3.61
C HIS A 63 -13.02 -3.41 -3.81
N ARG A 64 -13.60 -4.19 -4.72
CA ARG A 64 -13.25 -5.61 -4.91
C ARG A 64 -11.81 -5.88 -5.42
N PRO A 65 -11.27 -5.17 -6.42
CA PRO A 65 -9.89 -5.41 -6.88
C PRO A 65 -8.84 -4.68 -6.04
N HIS A 66 -9.21 -3.64 -5.28
CA HIS A 66 -8.26 -2.85 -4.50
C HIS A 66 -7.44 -3.65 -3.46
N PRO A 67 -7.94 -4.74 -2.85
CA PRO A 67 -7.15 -5.63 -2.01
C PRO A 67 -5.98 -6.33 -2.72
N SER A 68 -6.02 -6.53 -4.04
CA SER A 68 -5.03 -7.37 -4.75
C SER A 68 -3.59 -6.84 -4.63
N HIS A 69 -3.36 -5.54 -4.85
CA HIS A 69 -2.03 -4.95 -4.70
C HIS A 69 -1.56 -4.88 -3.24
N ARG A 70 -2.51 -4.96 -2.28
CA ARG A 70 -2.22 -4.94 -0.84
C ARG A 70 -1.64 -6.25 -0.33
N VAL A 71 -1.74 -7.35 -1.09
CA VAL A 71 -1.06 -8.63 -0.79
C VAL A 71 0.37 -8.63 -1.35
N TYR A 72 0.56 -8.03 -2.52
CA TYR A 72 1.84 -8.06 -3.24
C TYR A 72 2.95 -7.28 -2.52
N LEU A 73 2.63 -6.12 -1.94
CA LEU A 73 3.62 -5.30 -1.23
C LEU A 73 4.16 -5.97 0.05
N PRO A 74 3.32 -6.51 0.96
CA PRO A 74 3.79 -7.35 2.05
C PRO A 74 4.63 -8.53 1.58
N LEU A 75 4.22 -9.22 0.51
CA LEU A 75 5.00 -10.33 -0.05
C LEU A 75 6.41 -9.90 -0.47
N GLN A 76 6.52 -8.80 -1.24
CA GLN A 76 7.83 -8.25 -1.61
C GLN A 76 8.69 -7.94 -0.37
N ASN A 77 8.08 -7.36 0.68
CA ASN A 77 8.81 -7.02 1.89
C ASN A 77 9.26 -8.26 2.67
N ILE A 78 8.41 -9.27 2.80
CA ILE A 78 8.74 -10.57 3.42
C ILE A 78 9.91 -11.22 2.69
N MET A 79 9.87 -11.26 1.35
CA MET A 79 10.95 -11.82 0.54
C MET A 79 12.25 -11.00 0.62
N CYS A 80 12.14 -9.67 0.75
CA CYS A 80 13.29 -8.78 0.84
C CYS A 80 14.00 -8.85 2.19
N ASN A 81 13.25 -8.95 3.29
CA ASN A 81 13.83 -9.07 4.64
C ASN A 81 14.21 -10.51 4.99
N ALA A 82 13.52 -11.51 4.40
CA ALA A 82 13.78 -12.94 4.54
C ALA A 82 14.08 -13.33 6.00
N ASN A 83 13.12 -13.15 6.90
CA ASN A 83 13.31 -13.49 8.31
C ASN A 83 13.71 -14.98 8.46
N MET A 84 14.77 -15.23 9.22
CA MET A 84 15.37 -16.55 9.46
C MET A 84 15.11 -17.08 10.89
N ASP A 85 14.29 -16.40 11.69
CA ASP A 85 13.86 -16.90 12.99
C ASP A 85 13.21 -18.29 12.86
N VAL A 86 13.58 -19.22 13.72
CA VAL A 86 13.13 -20.62 13.65
C VAL A 86 12.05 -20.86 14.69
N TYR A 87 10.89 -21.34 14.27
CA TYR A 87 9.86 -21.84 15.15
C TYR A 87 9.94 -23.37 15.31
N THR A 88 9.54 -23.86 16.48
CA THR A 88 9.50 -25.30 16.79
C THR A 88 8.09 -25.86 16.66
N HIS A 89 7.92 -27.16 16.87
CA HIS A 89 6.62 -27.80 16.91
C HIS A 89 6.40 -28.48 18.27
N ILE A 90 5.15 -28.50 18.73
CA ILE A 90 4.72 -29.09 20.00
C ILE A 90 3.59 -30.10 19.78
N TRP A 91 3.38 -30.97 20.75
CA TRP A 91 2.22 -31.87 20.78
C TRP A 91 1.05 -31.17 21.47
N THR A 92 -0.15 -31.33 20.93
CA THR A 92 -1.39 -30.83 21.53
C THR A 92 -2.34 -31.99 21.84
N ASP A 93 -3.35 -31.75 22.66
CA ASP A 93 -4.39 -32.72 23.01
C ASP A 93 -5.43 -32.92 21.89
N THR A 94 -5.46 -32.01 20.92
CA THR A 94 -6.49 -31.93 19.88
C THR A 94 -6.02 -32.51 18.55
N LEU A 95 -4.71 -32.45 18.25
CA LEU A 95 -4.15 -32.88 16.97
C LEU A 95 -3.17 -34.03 17.16
N GLU A 96 -3.33 -35.07 16.33
CA GLU A 96 -2.43 -36.24 16.32
C GLU A 96 -1.06 -35.95 15.67
N HIS A 97 -0.89 -34.78 15.05
CA HIS A 97 0.34 -34.34 14.39
C HIS A 97 0.97 -33.12 15.09
N PRO A 98 2.29 -32.88 14.92
CA PRO A 98 2.97 -31.75 15.55
C PRO A 98 2.32 -30.42 15.14
N PHE A 99 2.00 -29.59 16.12
CA PHE A 99 1.44 -28.25 15.93
C PHE A 99 2.56 -27.21 15.96
N PRO A 100 2.60 -26.22 15.06
CA PRO A 100 3.62 -25.18 15.09
C PRO A 100 3.49 -24.30 16.33
N ASP A 101 4.60 -24.06 17.00
CA ASP A 101 4.70 -23.13 18.13
C ASP A 101 5.33 -21.82 17.66
N PHE A 102 4.46 -20.84 17.36
CA PHE A 102 4.88 -19.52 16.89
C PHE A 102 5.34 -18.59 18.02
N ASN A 103 5.31 -19.03 19.28
CA ASN A 103 5.73 -18.22 20.41
C ASN A 103 7.27 -18.20 20.54
N ILE A 104 7.91 -17.47 19.64
CA ILE A 104 9.36 -17.32 19.58
C ILE A 104 9.79 -15.87 19.84
N ASP A 105 11.01 -15.71 20.35
CA ASP A 105 11.62 -14.40 20.51
C ASP A 105 12.10 -13.88 19.15
N HIS A 106 11.57 -12.72 18.75
CA HIS A 106 11.98 -12.04 17.54
C HIS A 106 12.97 -10.91 17.83
N GLN A 107 14.00 -10.78 17.00
CA GLN A 107 14.89 -9.62 17.03
C GLN A 107 14.32 -8.51 16.16
N CYS A 108 13.62 -7.57 16.81
CA CYS A 108 12.92 -6.48 16.12
C CYS A 108 13.75 -5.20 16.04
N LYS A 109 13.53 -4.42 14.98
CA LYS A 109 13.91 -3.00 14.98
C LYS A 109 12.99 -2.25 15.95
N ASP A 110 13.50 -1.18 16.56
CA ASP A 110 12.70 -0.31 17.44
C ASP A 110 11.65 0.45 16.61
N PHE A 111 10.45 -0.13 16.53
CA PHE A 111 9.34 0.47 15.79
C PHE A 111 8.86 1.78 16.42
N SER A 112 8.88 1.89 17.76
CA SER A 112 8.54 3.11 18.49
C SER A 112 9.42 4.28 18.07
N ALA A 113 10.74 4.07 17.99
CA ALA A 113 11.66 5.11 17.54
C ALA A 113 11.37 5.58 16.10
N VAL A 114 11.02 4.65 15.19
CA VAL A 114 10.64 4.99 13.81
C VAL A 114 9.32 5.76 13.78
N LEU A 115 8.34 5.34 14.57
CA LEU A 115 7.03 6.00 14.68
C LEU A 115 7.16 7.42 15.22
N ASP A 116 7.97 7.60 16.27
CA ASP A 116 8.16 8.92 16.88
C ASP A 116 8.93 9.87 15.96
N TRP A 117 9.93 9.34 15.22
CA TRP A 117 10.58 10.11 14.16
C TRP A 117 9.58 10.53 13.07
N GLN A 118 8.72 9.61 12.60
CA GLN A 118 7.71 9.92 11.58
C GLN A 118 6.73 10.99 12.07
N LYS A 119 6.23 10.89 13.30
CA LYS A 119 5.32 11.91 13.87
C LYS A 119 5.97 13.29 13.95
N LYS A 120 7.26 13.34 14.28
CA LYS A 120 8.00 14.59 14.42
C LYS A 120 8.37 15.23 13.07
N ASN A 121 8.65 14.42 12.05
CA ASN A 121 9.20 14.88 10.77
C ASN A 121 8.21 14.75 9.60
N GLY A 122 7.02 14.21 9.85
CA GLY A 122 5.98 14.04 8.85
C GLY A 122 5.53 15.36 8.24
N LEU A 123 5.30 15.34 6.93
CA LEU A 123 4.72 16.48 6.22
C LEU A 123 3.20 16.51 6.38
N ASP A 124 2.63 17.70 6.22
CA ASP A 124 1.18 17.91 6.27
C ASP A 124 0.50 17.16 5.11
N GLU A 125 -0.23 16.10 5.47
CA GLU A 125 -0.93 15.25 4.51
C GLU A 125 -2.03 16.00 3.76
N THR A 126 -2.72 16.93 4.42
CA THR A 126 -3.79 17.72 3.78
C THR A 126 -3.22 18.58 2.67
N LYS A 127 -2.10 19.26 2.96
CA LYS A 127 -1.40 20.05 1.94
C LYS A 127 -0.84 19.19 0.81
N PHE A 128 -0.42 17.96 1.10
CA PHE A 128 0.08 17.03 0.08
C PHE A 128 -1.03 16.59 -0.88
N VAL A 129 -2.20 16.22 -0.35
CA VAL A 129 -3.36 15.83 -1.17
C VAL A 129 -3.88 16.98 -2.03
N ASP A 130 -3.77 18.21 -1.52
CA ASP A 130 -4.19 19.41 -2.25
C ASP A 130 -3.23 19.83 -3.37
N LEU A 131 -2.03 19.23 -3.46
CA LEU A 131 -1.08 19.54 -4.51
C LEU A 131 -1.67 19.30 -5.89
N LYS A 132 -1.54 20.31 -6.74
CA LYS A 132 -1.86 20.21 -8.16
C LYS A 132 -0.59 19.96 -8.96
N ARG A 133 -0.70 19.08 -9.95
CA ARG A 133 0.39 18.83 -10.89
C ARG A 133 0.72 20.14 -11.62
N PRO A 134 1.98 20.59 -11.61
CA PRO A 134 2.39 21.77 -12.39
C PRO A 134 2.22 21.55 -13.90
N GLU A 135 2.11 22.64 -14.66
CA GLU A 135 2.12 22.56 -16.13
C GLU A 135 3.45 21.98 -16.64
N GLY A 136 3.39 21.20 -17.73
CA GLY A 136 4.58 20.62 -18.37
C GLY A 136 5.25 19.45 -17.63
N TYR A 137 4.72 19.01 -16.48
CA TYR A 137 5.28 17.88 -15.74
C TYR A 137 5.04 16.54 -16.43
N GLN A 138 6.05 15.66 -16.45
CA GLN A 138 5.88 14.29 -16.96
C GLN A 138 4.96 13.49 -16.04
N PHE A 139 4.13 12.63 -16.65
CA PHE A 139 3.24 11.73 -15.92
C PHE A 139 3.12 10.38 -16.64
N ARG A 140 2.86 9.33 -15.87
CA ARG A 140 2.54 8.01 -16.42
C ARG A 140 1.07 7.99 -16.85
N LYS A 141 0.78 7.53 -18.07
CA LYS A 141 -0.60 7.24 -18.49
C LYS A 141 -1.11 6.03 -17.71
N MET A 142 -2.28 6.16 -17.10
CA MET A 142 -2.96 5.05 -16.41
C MET A 142 -3.71 4.18 -17.42
N ASN A 143 -3.90 2.90 -17.07
CA ASN A 143 -4.65 1.96 -17.91
C ASN A 143 -6.13 2.37 -18.05
N HIS A 144 -6.81 1.77 -19.03
CA HIS A 144 -8.20 2.08 -19.36
C HIS A 144 -9.15 1.87 -18.16
N LYS A 145 -9.10 0.70 -17.51
CA LYS A 145 -10.00 0.37 -16.38
C LYS A 145 -9.87 1.35 -15.22
N PHE A 146 -8.65 1.78 -14.90
CA PHE A 146 -8.42 2.78 -13.85
C PHE A 146 -9.05 4.12 -14.23
N LYS A 147 -8.86 4.57 -15.47
CA LYS A 147 -9.49 5.80 -15.98
C LYS A 147 -11.03 5.71 -15.88
N GLU A 148 -11.61 4.59 -16.28
CA GLU A 148 -13.06 4.36 -16.23
C GLU A 148 -13.61 4.44 -14.80
N ILE A 149 -12.99 3.74 -13.84
CA ILE A 149 -13.41 3.75 -12.42
C ILE A 149 -13.40 5.18 -11.84
N HIS A 150 -12.49 6.03 -12.32
CA HIS A 150 -12.37 7.42 -11.89
C HIS A 150 -13.19 8.41 -12.74
N GLY A 151 -14.12 7.94 -13.57
CA GLY A 151 -15.04 8.78 -14.33
C GLY A 151 -14.37 9.57 -15.46
N TRP A 152 -13.24 9.08 -15.98
CA TRP A 152 -12.54 9.71 -17.10
C TRP A 152 -13.39 9.69 -18.36
N LYS A 153 -13.41 10.81 -19.09
CA LYS A 153 -14.07 10.92 -20.39
C LYS A 153 -13.07 10.64 -21.50
N PHE A 154 -13.19 9.47 -22.12
CA PHE A 154 -12.36 9.09 -23.25
C PHE A 154 -12.71 9.92 -24.49
N GLY A 155 -11.68 10.42 -25.18
CA GLY A 155 -11.84 11.02 -26.50
C GLY A 155 -12.00 9.96 -27.59
N PRO A 156 -12.42 10.35 -28.82
CA PRO A 156 -12.66 9.42 -29.92
C PRO A 156 -11.42 8.63 -30.39
N GLU A 157 -10.21 9.04 -30.01
CA GLU A 157 -8.93 8.40 -30.42
C GLU A 157 -8.17 7.70 -29.28
N GLU A 158 -8.70 7.67 -28.04
CA GLU A 158 -8.05 6.94 -26.94
C GLU A 158 -8.38 5.44 -27.03
N HIS A 159 -7.57 4.68 -27.76
CA HIS A 159 -7.62 3.22 -27.77
C HIS A 159 -6.92 2.63 -26.52
N ASP A 160 -7.46 1.53 -25.99
CA ASP A 160 -6.88 0.76 -24.90
C ASP A 160 -5.50 0.21 -25.31
N ASP A 161 -4.45 0.80 -24.76
CA ASP A 161 -3.05 0.43 -25.03
C ASP A 161 -2.55 -0.73 -24.15
N GLY A 162 -3.43 -1.35 -23.34
CA GLY A 162 -3.16 -2.64 -22.69
C GLY A 162 -1.94 -2.67 -21.74
N ALA A 163 -1.35 -1.52 -21.43
CA ALA A 163 -0.10 -1.40 -20.66
C ALA A 163 -0.34 -1.35 -19.13
N GLY A 164 -1.40 -1.99 -18.66
CA GLY A 164 -1.68 -2.20 -17.24
C GLY A 164 -1.25 -3.60 -16.81
N ASP A 165 -0.24 -3.65 -15.93
CA ASP A 165 0.24 -4.83 -15.20
C ASP A 165 0.75 -6.02 -16.02
N ARG A 166 1.96 -5.87 -16.56
CA ARG A 166 2.92 -6.97 -16.49
C ARG A 166 3.57 -6.94 -15.10
N LEU A 167 2.87 -7.53 -14.13
CA LEU A 167 3.51 -8.03 -12.92
C LEU A 167 4.42 -9.18 -13.38
N ALA A 168 5.72 -8.89 -13.41
CA ALA A 168 6.77 -9.90 -13.40
C ALA A 168 7.23 -10.09 -11.95
#